data_AF-A0A6I8NC46-F1
#
_entry.id   AF-A0A6I8NC46-F1
#
_cell.length_a   1.000
_cell.length_b   1.000
_cell.length_c   1.000
_cell.angle_alpha   90.00
_cell.angle_beta   90.00
_cell.angle_gamma   90.00
#
_symmetry.space_group_name_H-M   'P 1'
#
loop_
_entity.id
_entity.type
_entity.pdbx_description
1 polymer ?
#
loop_
_entity_poly.entity_id
_entity_poly.type
_entity_poly.pdbx_seq_one_letter_code
_entity_poly.pdbx_strand_id
1 'polypeptide(L)' 'LPRSTPPPSRRPHWGLILQVPVTFEDVVVYFSREEWGLLASWQRELYWDVMRETCSALLSLGTYFL' A
#
# COMPACT_ATOMS: atom_id res chain seq x y z
N LEU A 1 45.51 14.78 -31.83
CA LEU A 1 44.90 13.73 -30.98
C LEU A 1 43.39 13.88 -31.06
N PRO A 2 42.62 12.86 -31.49
CA PRO A 2 41.17 12.96 -31.56
C PRO A 2 40.61 13.08 -30.14
N ARG A 3 39.64 13.97 -29.98
CA ARG A 3 39.02 14.31 -28.70
C ARG A 3 38.30 13.08 -28.15
N SER A 4 38.82 12.54 -27.05
CA SER A 4 38.20 11.46 -26.30
C SER A 4 36.80 11.91 -25.88
N THR A 5 35.76 11.24 -26.39
CA THR A 5 34.39 11.45 -25.92
C THR A 5 34.31 11.04 -24.45
N PRO A 6 33.79 11.89 -23.56
CA PRO A 6 33.62 11.51 -22.16
C PRO A 6 32.59 10.38 -22.06
N PRO A 7 32.74 9.42 -21.11
CA PRO A 7 31.75 8.37 -20.92
C PRO A 7 30.40 9.00 -20.55
N PRO A 8 29.27 8.39 -20.95
CA PRO A 8 27.96 8.93 -20.64
C PRO A 8 27.83 9.04 -19.13
N SER A 9 27.62 10.27 -18.66
CA SER A 9 27.41 10.60 -17.27
C SER A 9 26.28 9.72 -16.72
N ARG A 10 26.62 8.70 -15.94
CA ARG A 10 25.63 7.97 -15.13
C ARG A 10 25.11 8.94 -14.08
N ARG A 11 24.10 9.74 -14.45
CA ARG A 11 23.32 10.51 -13.49
C ARG A 11 22.71 9.48 -12.54
N PRO A 12 22.96 9.59 -11.22
CA PRO A 12 22.32 8.68 -10.31
C PRO A 12 20.82 8.98 -10.37
N HIS A 13 20.04 7.95 -10.64
CA HIS A 13 18.59 7.98 -10.79
C HIS A 13 17.92 8.10 -9.43
N TRP A 14 18.42 8.96 -8.55
CA TRP A 14 17.80 9.24 -7.24
C TRP A 14 16.55 10.14 -7.35
N GLY A 15 16.12 10.48 -8.58
CA GLY A 15 15.01 11.39 -8.86
C GLY A 15 13.76 10.75 -9.48
N LEU A 16 13.71 9.43 -9.66
CA LEU A 16 12.51 8.72 -10.12
C LEU A 16 11.95 7.86 -8.99
N ILE A 17 11.53 8.49 -7.89
CA ILE A 17 10.63 7.81 -6.95
C ILE A 17 9.27 7.79 -7.65
N LEU A 18 9.02 6.74 -8.43
CA LEU A 18 7.70 6.45 -8.97
C LEU A 18 6.77 6.28 -7.75
N GLN A 19 5.80 7.19 -7.58
CA GLN A 19 4.73 6.97 -6.62
C GLN A 19 3.86 5.84 -7.18
N VAL A 20 4.08 4.63 -6.66
CA VAL A 20 3.23 3.48 -7.00
C VAL A 20 1.92 3.68 -6.25
N PRO A 21 0.78 3.80 -6.95
CA PRO A 21 -0.52 3.88 -6.29
C PRO A 21 -0.77 2.57 -5.54
N VAL A 22 -1.09 2.69 -4.24
CA VAL A 22 -1.55 1.56 -3.44
C VAL A 22 -3.07 1.47 -3.62
N THR A 23 -3.57 0.32 -4.04
CA THR A 23 -5.02 0.08 -4.15
C THR A 23 -5.57 -0.56 -2.90
N PHE A 24 -6.89 -0.61 -2.77
CA PHE A 24 -7.54 -1.23 -1.61
C PHE A 24 -7.21 -2.73 -1.51
N GLU A 25 -7.07 -3.38 -2.67
CA GLU A 25 -6.68 -4.79 -2.80
C GLU A 25 -5.30 -5.09 -2.23
N ASP A 26 -4.38 -4.10 -2.23
CA ASP A 26 -3.03 -4.26 -1.72
C ASP A 26 -2.97 -4.29 -0.18
N VAL A 27 -4.01 -3.79 0.50
CA VAL A 27 -4.03 -3.60 1.96
C VAL A 27 -5.09 -4.43 2.69
N VAL A 28 -6.06 -5.00 1.97
CA VAL A 28 -7.16 -5.77 2.55
C VAL A 28 -6.85 -7.26 2.60
N VAL A 29 -7.28 -7.90 3.68
CA VAL A 29 -7.25 -9.37 3.82
C VAL A 29 -8.68 -9.89 3.84
N TYR A 30 -9.00 -10.81 2.93
CA TYR A 30 -10.28 -11.50 2.89
C TYR A 30 -10.13 -12.94 3.35
N PHE A 31 -11.07 -13.39 4.18
CA PHE A 31 -11.17 -14.78 4.60
C PHE A 31 -12.45 -15.38 4.04
N SER A 32 -12.36 -16.59 3.49
CA SER A 32 -13.52 -17.45 3.25
C SER A 32 -14.18 -17.85 4.58
N ARG A 33 -15.38 -18.44 4.52
CA ARG A 33 -16.10 -18.89 5.72
C ARG A 33 -15.32 -19.97 6.46
N GLU A 34 -14.68 -20.87 5.71
CA GLU A 34 -13.86 -21.96 6.21
C GLU A 34 -12.59 -21.42 6.88
N GLU A 35 -11.88 -20.48 6.23
CA GLU A 35 -10.68 -19.83 6.79
C GLU A 35 -11.02 -19.02 8.04
N TRP A 36 -12.14 -18.29 8.02
CA TRP A 36 -12.62 -17.53 9.18
C TRP A 36 -12.88 -18.42 10.40
N GLY A 37 -13.38 -19.64 10.17
CA GLY A 37 -13.60 -20.65 11.22
C GLY A 37 -12.30 -21.19 11.82
N LEU A 38 -11.18 -21.10 11.10
CA LEU A 38 -9.86 -21.56 11.56
C LEU A 38 -9.06 -20.47 12.29
N LEU A 39 -9.50 -19.21 12.25
CA LEU A 39 -8.83 -18.12 12.93
C LEU A 39 -8.90 -18.25 14.44
N ALA A 40 -7.75 -18.03 15.10
CA ALA A 40 -7.72 -17.84 16.53
C ALA A 40 -8.51 -16.57 16.93
N SER A 41 -9.00 -16.50 18.17
CA SER A 41 -9.79 -15.36 18.64
C SER A 41 -9.07 -14.02 18.45
N TRP A 42 -7.78 -13.94 18.78
CA TRP A 42 -6.98 -12.72 18.60
C TRP A 42 -6.84 -12.28 17.13
N GLN A 43 -6.87 -13.22 16.18
CA GLN A 43 -6.80 -12.88 14.75
C GLN A 43 -8.11 -12.26 14.26
N ARG A 44 -9.24 -12.75 14.77
CA ARG A 44 -10.57 -12.16 14.47
C ARG A 44 -10.72 -10.79 15.09
N GLU A 45 -10.23 -10.62 16.32
CA GLU A 45 -10.17 -9.30 16.98
C GLU A 45 -9.35 -8.31 16.17
N LEU A 46 -8.14 -8.70 15.75
CA LEU A 46 -7.29 -7.86 14.90
C LEU A 46 -7.97 -7.49 13.58
N TYR A 47 -8.65 -8.43 12.92
CA TYR A 47 -9.42 -8.14 11.70
C TYR A 47 -10.48 -7.06 11.95
N TRP A 48 -11.23 -7.15 13.04
CA TRP A 48 -12.26 -6.17 13.38
C TRP A 48 -11.68 -4.79 13.69
N ASP A 49 -10.54 -4.74 14.40
CA ASP A 49 -9.87 -3.48 14.71
C ASP A 49 -9.39 -2.79 13.43
N VAL A 50 -8.70 -3.52 12.54
CA VAL A 50 -8.22 -3.00 11.25
C VAL A 50 -9.38 -2.54 10.38
N MET A 51 -10.48 -3.32 10.32
CA MET A 51 -11.63 -2.95 9.49
C MET A 51 -12.37 -1.74 10.04
N ARG A 52 -12.45 -1.59 11.38
CA ARG A 52 -13.03 -0.41 12.01
C ARG A 52 -12.22 0.84 11.74
N GLU A 53 -10.90 0.77 11.88
CA GLU A 53 -10.00 1.89 11.57
C GLU A 53 -10.11 2.29 10.10
N THR A 54 -10.16 1.30 9.21
CA THR A 54 -10.33 1.53 7.76
C THR A 54 -11.67 2.20 7.46
N CYS A 55 -12.78 1.70 8.02
CA CYS A 55 -14.10 2.34 7.87
C CYS A 55 -14.11 3.77 8.42
N SER A 56 -13.50 4.01 9.58
CA SER A 56 -13.39 5.34 10.16
C SER A 56 -12.60 6.28 9.25
N ALA A 57 -11.46 5.84 8.73
CA ALA A 57 -10.64 6.62 7.81
C ALA A 57 -11.39 6.95 6.51
N LEU A 58 -12.13 5.98 5.95
CA LEU A 58 -12.98 6.20 4.77
C LEU A 58 -14.12 7.18 5.04
N LEU A 59 -14.76 7.12 6.21
CA LEU A 59 -15.78 8.10 6.61
C LEU A 59 -15.16 9.49 6.79
N SER A 60 -13.99 9.59 7.43
CA SER A 60 -13.28 10.87 7.58
C SER A 60 -12.90 11.45 6.22
N LEU A 61 -12.35 10.64 5.31
CA LEU A 61 -12.06 11.07 3.93
C LEU A 61 -13.33 11.48 3.19
N GLY A 62 -14.41 10.70 3.32
CA GLY A 62 -15.73 11.01 2.76
C GLY A 62 -16.33 12.31 3.29
N THR A 63 -16.02 12.69 4.54
CA THR A 63 -16.46 13.97 5.13
C THR A 63 -15.70 15.18 4.57
N TYR A 64 -14.49 14.99 4.03
CA TYR A 64 -13.77 16.04 3.31
C TYR A 64 -14.19 16.14 1.82
N PHE A 65 -14.88 15.12 1.29
CA PHE A 65 -15.29 15.03 -0.11
C PHE A 65 -16.80 15.27 -0.36
N LEU A 66 -17.65 15.17 0.67
CA LEU A 66 -19.07 15.53 0.66
C LEU A 66 -19.29 16.91 1.29
#